data_AF-A0A392NWV1-F1
#
_entry.id   AF-A0A392NWV1-F1
#
_cell.length_a   1.000
_cell.length_b   1.000
_cell.length_c   1.000
_cell.angle_alpha   90.00
_cell.angle_beta   90.00
_cell.angle_gamma   90.00
#
_symmetry.space_group_name_H-M   'P 1'
#
loop_
_entity.id
_entity.type
_entity.pdbx_description
1 polymer ?
#
loop_
_entity_poly.entity_id
_entity_poly.type
_entity_poly.pdbx_seq_one_letter_code
_entity_poly.pdbx_strand_id
1 'polypeptide(L)'
;MAKVAENGILKRSLTGISTDTIPHAQKIWKRLQALGAIAFAYSFSITLIEIQDTIKSPAEHNTMKRATVVSIVSVTAFYLLCGSIGYATFGDYAPQNLLIGFGSYYYNHLYWLVDIANLAVVVHLIGAYQVFSQPLLAFVENWAAHRWSRSEVFTEYGLPVFRPLWRTSYVVFTTCLAMAFPSFTYIIGTL
;
A
#
# COMPACT_ATOMS: atom_id res chain seq x y z
N MET A 1 -15.55 -20.30 -3.21
CA MET A 1 -16.51 -20.88 -4.18
C MET A 1 -17.12 -22.18 -3.66
N ALA A 2 -16.33 -23.17 -3.23
CA ALA A 2 -16.84 -24.47 -2.76
C ALA A 2 -17.88 -24.38 -1.63
N LYS A 3 -17.63 -23.62 -0.56
CA LYS A 3 -18.54 -23.55 0.60
C LYS A 3 -19.83 -22.72 0.38
N VAL A 4 -19.86 -21.86 -0.63
CA VAL A 4 -21.05 -21.09 -1.05
C VAL A 4 -21.93 -21.91 -1.98
N ALA A 5 -21.32 -22.76 -2.81
CA ALA A 5 -22.03 -23.72 -3.66
C ALA A 5 -22.61 -24.90 -2.87
N GLU A 6 -21.98 -25.29 -1.75
CA GLU A 6 -22.33 -26.52 -1.04
C GLU A 6 -23.42 -26.35 0.04
N ASN A 7 -23.57 -25.17 0.66
CA ASN A 7 -24.46 -24.99 1.81
C ASN A 7 -25.74 -24.19 1.54
N GLY A 8 -25.87 -23.49 0.40
CA GLY A 8 -27.04 -22.66 0.05
C GLY A 8 -27.38 -21.50 1.02
N ILE A 9 -26.73 -21.44 2.18
CA ILE A 9 -27.01 -20.49 3.26
C ILE A 9 -25.85 -19.51 3.37
N LEU A 10 -26.13 -18.28 2.97
CA LEU A 10 -25.28 -17.12 3.16
C LEU A 10 -25.28 -16.76 4.65
N LYS A 11 -24.44 -17.42 5.48
CA LYS A 11 -24.15 -16.96 6.85
C LYS A 11 -23.34 -15.66 6.77
N ARG A 12 -23.99 -14.55 6.42
CA ARG A 12 -23.41 -13.21 6.41
C ARG A 12 -24.34 -12.26 7.13
N SER A 13 -23.79 -11.48 8.03
CA SER A 13 -24.51 -10.34 8.59
C SER A 13 -24.53 -9.21 7.57
N LEU A 14 -25.73 -8.67 7.31
CA LEU A 14 -25.95 -7.49 6.44
C LEU A 14 -25.44 -6.20 7.09
N THR A 15 -25.22 -6.19 8.41
CA THR A 15 -24.72 -5.04 9.17
C THR A 15 -23.21 -5.13 9.48
N GLY A 16 -22.52 -6.13 8.92
CA GLY A 16 -21.13 -6.48 9.29
C GLY A 16 -21.08 -7.42 10.49
N ILE A 17 -19.87 -7.79 10.92
CA ILE A 17 -19.56 -8.76 11.99
C ILE A 17 -20.67 -8.88 13.05
N SER A 18 -21.27 -10.06 13.23
CA SER A 18 -22.30 -10.32 14.24
C SER A 18 -21.76 -10.03 15.65
N THR A 19 -22.38 -9.09 16.36
CA THR A 19 -21.66 -8.10 17.20
C THR A 19 -22.07 -8.07 18.67
N ASP A 20 -22.34 -9.24 19.28
CA ASP A 20 -22.71 -9.30 20.70
C ASP A 20 -21.50 -9.35 21.66
N THR A 21 -20.27 -9.57 21.16
CA THR A 21 -19.11 -9.88 22.02
C THR A 21 -17.98 -8.83 21.99
N ILE A 22 -18.07 -7.78 21.16
CA ILE A 22 -16.96 -6.82 20.96
C ILE A 22 -17.30 -5.43 21.53
N PRO A 23 -16.43 -4.80 22.36
CA PRO A 23 -16.64 -3.46 22.89
C PRO A 23 -16.88 -2.39 21.80
N HIS A 24 -17.76 -1.43 22.06
CA HIS A 24 -18.13 -0.37 21.11
C HIS A 24 -16.91 0.43 20.61
N ALA A 25 -15.94 0.71 21.49
CA ALA A 25 -14.70 1.40 21.13
C ALA A 25 -13.89 0.63 20.08
N GLN A 26 -13.80 -0.69 20.19
CA GLN A 26 -13.10 -1.53 19.22
C GLN A 26 -13.83 -1.59 17.87
N LYS A 27 -15.17 -1.47 17.86
CA LYS A 27 -15.94 -1.34 16.62
C LYS A 27 -15.60 -0.05 15.88
N ILE A 28 -15.57 1.07 16.61
CA ILE A 28 -15.19 2.37 16.04
C ILE A 28 -13.74 2.31 15.53
N TRP A 29 -12.83 1.77 16.32
CA TRP A 29 -11.42 1.61 15.95
C TRP A 29 -11.24 0.85 14.63
N LYS A 30 -11.93 -0.29 14.45
CA LYS A 30 -11.89 -1.06 13.20
C LYS A 30 -12.41 -0.28 11.99
N ARG A 31 -13.45 0.56 12.17
CA ARG A 31 -13.97 1.44 11.11
C ARG A 31 -12.96 2.52 10.72
N LEU A 32 -12.29 3.12 11.70
CA LEU A 32 -11.22 4.10 11.47
C LEU A 32 -10.02 3.46 10.76
N GLN A 33 -9.60 2.27 11.16
CA GLN A 33 -8.54 1.52 10.48
C GLN A 33 -8.91 1.21 9.02
N ALA A 34 -10.18 0.86 8.74
CA ALA A 34 -10.65 0.67 7.38
C ALA A 34 -10.63 1.97 6.56
N LEU A 35 -11.01 3.10 7.16
CA LEU A 35 -10.90 4.43 6.53
C LEU A 35 -9.44 4.81 6.24
N GLY A 36 -8.53 4.57 7.18
CA GLY A 36 -7.08 4.77 7.00
C GLY A 36 -6.52 3.91 5.86
N ALA A 37 -6.98 2.65 5.75
CA ALA A 37 -6.58 1.76 4.66
C ALA A 37 -7.06 2.28 3.29
N ILE A 38 -8.29 2.82 3.22
CA ILE A 38 -8.82 3.45 2.01
C ILE A 38 -7.99 4.70 1.67
N ALA A 39 -7.77 5.60 2.64
CA ALA A 39 -6.99 6.81 2.42
C ALA A 39 -5.58 6.50 1.92
N PHE A 40 -4.91 5.51 2.51
CA PHE A 40 -3.59 5.05 2.09
C PHE A 40 -3.60 4.50 0.65
N ALA A 41 -4.62 3.71 0.29
CA ALA A 41 -4.73 3.12 -1.04
C ALA A 41 -4.88 4.16 -2.18
N TYR A 42 -5.34 5.38 -1.86
CA TYR A 42 -5.43 6.49 -2.82
C TYR A 42 -4.32 7.55 -2.64
N SER A 43 -3.25 7.24 -1.91
CA SER A 43 -2.09 8.13 -1.77
C SER A 43 -1.09 7.95 -2.93
N PHE A 44 -1.44 8.48 -4.11
CA PHE A 44 -0.61 8.37 -5.33
C PHE A 44 -0.15 9.72 -5.90
N SER A 45 -0.38 10.82 -5.17
CA SER A 45 -0.11 12.19 -5.64
C SER A 45 1.35 12.43 -6.02
N ILE A 46 2.30 11.86 -5.27
CA ILE A 46 3.73 12.01 -5.57
C ILE A 46 4.07 11.37 -6.93
N THR A 47 3.53 10.19 -7.20
CA THR A 47 3.74 9.49 -8.47
C THR A 47 3.10 10.24 -9.64
N LEU A 48 1.94 10.89 -9.45
CA LEU A 48 1.34 11.70 -10.51
C LEU A 48 2.24 12.85 -10.95
N ILE A 49 2.93 13.50 -10.02
CA ILE A 49 3.82 14.62 -10.32
C ILE A 49 4.97 14.15 -11.23
N GLU A 50 5.58 13.00 -10.94
CA GLU A 50 6.66 12.42 -11.76
C GLU A 50 6.17 12.03 -13.17
N ILE A 51 4.99 11.43 -13.28
CA ILE A 51 4.42 11.06 -14.58
C ILE A 51 4.06 12.32 -15.38
N GLN A 52 3.51 13.34 -14.72
CA GLN A 52 3.21 14.64 -15.32
C GLN A 52 4.46 15.29 -15.91
N ASP A 53 5.55 15.35 -15.14
CA ASP A 53 6.83 15.92 -15.58
C ASP A 53 7.39 15.19 -16.82
N THR A 54 7.09 13.90 -16.96
CA THR A 54 7.52 13.09 -18.11
C THR A 54 6.73 13.39 -19.40
N ILE A 55 5.45 13.75 -19.34
CA ILE A 55 4.56 13.82 -20.52
C ILE A 55 4.75 15.09 -21.36
N LYS A 56 5.40 16.14 -20.85
CA LYS A 56 5.67 17.43 -21.51
C LYS A 56 4.43 18.20 -22.01
N SER A 57 4.48 19.53 -21.88
CA SER A 57 3.44 20.45 -22.35
C SER A 57 3.27 20.41 -23.89
N PRO A 58 2.06 20.61 -24.46
CA PRO A 58 0.81 21.06 -23.83
C PRO A 58 -0.21 19.93 -23.53
N ALA A 59 0.09 18.68 -23.87
CA ALA A 59 -0.85 17.56 -23.70
C ALA A 59 -0.91 17.03 -22.27
N GLU A 60 0.07 17.36 -21.43
CA GLU A 60 0.24 16.91 -20.04
C GLU A 60 -1.08 16.93 -19.24
N HIS A 61 -1.75 18.09 -19.16
CA HIS A 61 -2.95 18.23 -18.35
C HIS A 61 -4.09 17.30 -18.80
N ASN A 62 -4.37 17.27 -20.10
CA ASN A 62 -5.47 16.49 -20.66
C ASN A 62 -5.19 14.98 -20.60
N THR A 63 -3.96 14.57 -20.91
CA THR A 63 -3.53 13.18 -20.87
C THR A 63 -3.52 12.66 -19.43
N MET A 64 -2.94 13.41 -18.50
CA MET A 64 -2.86 13.01 -17.10
C MET A 64 -4.22 12.97 -16.41
N LYS A 65 -5.12 13.89 -16.73
CA LYS A 65 -6.50 13.85 -16.22
C LYS A 65 -7.22 12.58 -16.67
N ARG A 66 -7.12 12.23 -17.96
CA ARG A 66 -7.75 10.99 -18.49
C ARG A 66 -7.14 9.74 -17.88
N ALA A 67 -5.81 9.66 -17.83
CA ALA A 67 -5.10 8.54 -17.23
C ALA A 67 -5.49 8.36 -15.76
N THR A 68 -5.49 9.45 -14.99
CA THR A 68 -5.86 9.44 -13.56
C THR A 68 -7.30 8.96 -13.34
N VAL A 69 -8.26 9.47 -14.12
CA VAL A 69 -9.66 9.04 -13.99
C VAL A 69 -9.82 7.55 -14.28
N VAL A 70 -9.21 7.06 -15.37
CA VAL A 70 -9.26 5.63 -15.73
C VAL A 70 -8.61 4.77 -14.65
N SER A 71 -7.45 5.19 -14.12
CA SER A 71 -6.76 4.50 -13.05
C SER A 71 -7.59 4.43 -11.76
N ILE A 72 -8.15 5.55 -11.30
CA ILE A 72 -8.98 5.59 -10.08
C ILE A 72 -10.20 4.68 -10.24
N VAL A 73 -10.94 4.79 -11.35
CA VAL A 73 -12.13 3.95 -11.59
C VAL A 73 -11.75 2.47 -11.61
N SER A 74 -10.67 2.11 -12.30
CA SER A 74 -10.20 0.73 -12.40
C SER A 74 -9.80 0.16 -11.04
N VAL A 75 -8.98 0.90 -10.27
CA VAL A 75 -8.53 0.47 -8.93
C VAL A 75 -9.71 0.37 -7.95
N THR A 76 -10.63 1.33 -7.99
CA THR A 76 -11.84 1.31 -7.15
C THR A 76 -12.69 0.07 -7.44
N ALA A 77 -12.96 -0.21 -8.71
CA ALA A 77 -13.72 -1.38 -9.12
C ALA A 77 -13.02 -2.68 -8.67
N PHE A 78 -11.70 -2.76 -8.85
CA PHE A 78 -10.91 -3.91 -8.40
C PHE A 78 -10.98 -4.12 -6.88
N TYR A 79 -10.83 -3.07 -6.08
CA TYR A 79 -10.93 -3.16 -4.62
C TYR A 79 -12.33 -3.52 -4.14
N LEU A 80 -13.39 -2.98 -4.75
CA LEU A 80 -14.76 -3.36 -4.42
C LEU A 80 -15.03 -4.82 -4.77
N LEU A 81 -14.55 -5.31 -5.90
CA LEU A 81 -14.67 -6.72 -6.29
C LEU A 81 -13.90 -7.63 -5.33
N CYS A 82 -12.64 -7.32 -5.05
CA CYS A 82 -11.82 -8.11 -4.12
C CYS A 82 -12.40 -8.11 -2.70
N GLY A 83 -12.82 -6.94 -2.19
CA GLY A 83 -13.42 -6.79 -0.88
C GLY A 83 -14.76 -7.51 -0.76
N SER A 84 -15.64 -7.38 -1.77
CA SER A 84 -16.94 -8.06 -1.78
C SER A 84 -16.80 -9.58 -1.91
N ILE A 85 -15.90 -10.10 -2.76
CA ILE A 85 -15.61 -11.54 -2.90
C ILE A 85 -14.94 -12.09 -1.62
N GLY A 86 -14.02 -11.32 -1.02
CA GLY A 86 -13.35 -11.67 0.23
C GLY A 86 -14.34 -11.77 1.38
N TYR A 87 -15.13 -10.73 1.62
CA TYR A 87 -16.22 -10.76 2.60
C TYR A 87 -17.24 -11.86 2.27
N ALA A 88 -17.47 -12.10 0.98
CA ALA A 88 -18.37 -13.15 0.56
C ALA A 88 -17.89 -14.56 0.95
N THR A 89 -16.58 -14.77 0.93
CA THR A 89 -15.95 -16.06 1.18
C THR A 89 -15.69 -16.30 2.66
N PHE A 90 -15.30 -15.27 3.41
CA PHE A 90 -14.89 -15.40 4.81
C PHE A 90 -15.92 -14.86 5.82
N GLY A 91 -16.88 -14.04 5.37
CA GLY A 91 -17.90 -13.44 6.23
C GLY A 91 -17.30 -12.63 7.37
N ASP A 92 -17.88 -12.82 8.56
CA ASP A 92 -17.49 -12.14 9.81
C ASP A 92 -16.05 -12.46 10.26
N TYR A 93 -15.43 -13.51 9.71
CA TYR A 93 -14.06 -13.96 10.01
C TYR A 93 -13.06 -13.55 8.92
N ALA A 94 -13.41 -12.59 8.06
CA ALA A 94 -12.50 -12.08 7.03
C ALA A 94 -11.18 -11.57 7.66
N PRO A 95 -10.04 -12.20 7.31
CA PRO A 95 -8.76 -11.77 7.84
C PRO A 95 -8.30 -10.49 7.16
N GLN A 96 -7.57 -9.65 7.89
CA GLN A 96 -6.99 -8.42 7.35
C GLN A 96 -5.99 -8.67 6.21
N ASN A 97 -5.28 -9.80 6.28
CA ASN A 97 -4.50 -10.33 5.17
C ASN A 97 -5.21 -11.55 4.58
N LEU A 98 -5.78 -11.38 3.40
CA LEU A 98 -6.51 -12.44 2.69
C LEU A 98 -5.63 -13.66 2.38
N LEU A 99 -4.32 -13.47 2.16
CA LEU A 99 -3.40 -14.57 1.84
C LEU A 99 -3.22 -15.51 3.03
N ILE A 100 -3.16 -14.97 4.24
CA ILE A 100 -3.18 -15.76 5.48
C ILE A 100 -4.52 -16.49 5.61
N GLY A 101 -5.63 -15.82 5.26
CA GLY A 101 -6.96 -16.43 5.23
C GLY A 101 -7.08 -17.64 4.32
N PHE A 102 -6.55 -17.54 3.09
CA PHE A 102 -6.59 -18.65 2.13
C PHE A 102 -5.67 -19.80 2.53
N GLY A 103 -4.47 -19.50 3.05
CA GLY A 103 -3.53 -20.53 3.54
C GLY A 103 -4.05 -21.31 4.75
N SER A 104 -4.71 -20.62 5.69
CA SER A 104 -5.22 -21.23 6.93
C SER A 104 -6.64 -21.79 6.83
N TYR A 105 -7.42 -21.50 5.77
CA TYR A 105 -8.79 -22.02 5.65
C TYR A 105 -8.90 -23.22 4.71
N TYR A 106 -8.04 -23.32 3.69
CA TYR A 106 -8.02 -24.41 2.70
C TYR A 106 -6.78 -25.31 2.87
N TYR A 107 -6.59 -25.79 4.11
CA TYR A 107 -5.36 -26.31 4.72
C TYR A 107 -4.53 -27.40 4.00
N ASN A 108 -4.84 -27.82 2.77
CA ASN A 108 -4.04 -28.86 2.08
C ASN A 108 -3.92 -28.74 0.54
N HIS A 109 -4.58 -27.79 -0.14
CA HIS A 109 -4.69 -27.85 -1.61
C HIS A 109 -4.14 -26.64 -2.39
N LEU A 110 -3.77 -25.54 -1.71
CA LEU A 110 -3.54 -24.24 -2.35
C LEU A 110 -2.22 -23.54 -1.98
N TYR A 111 -1.24 -24.24 -1.39
CA TYR A 111 0.04 -23.65 -0.97
C TYR A 111 0.81 -23.03 -2.14
N TRP A 112 0.88 -23.73 -3.28
CA TRP A 112 1.58 -23.24 -4.47
C TRP A 112 1.04 -21.89 -4.98
N LEU A 113 -0.29 -21.69 -4.92
CA LEU A 113 -0.91 -20.46 -5.39
C LEU A 113 -0.70 -19.31 -4.39
N VAL A 114 -0.73 -19.62 -3.10
CA VAL A 114 -0.40 -18.67 -2.02
C VAL A 114 1.07 -18.25 -2.13
N ASP A 115 1.97 -19.17 -2.42
CA ASP A 115 3.41 -18.89 -2.60
C ASP A 115 3.67 -18.02 -3.82
N ILE A 116 3.01 -18.30 -4.96
CA ILE A 116 3.09 -17.45 -6.15
C ILE A 116 2.52 -16.06 -5.86
N ALA A 117 1.40 -15.96 -5.13
CA ALA A 117 0.82 -14.68 -4.76
C ALA A 117 1.74 -13.89 -3.82
N ASN A 118 2.36 -14.55 -2.83
CA ASN A 118 3.36 -13.94 -1.97
C ASN A 118 4.59 -13.47 -2.77
N LEU A 119 5.08 -14.27 -3.71
CA LEU A 119 6.18 -13.87 -4.60
C LEU A 119 5.81 -12.65 -5.44
N ALA A 120 4.59 -12.62 -6.00
CA ALA A 120 4.10 -11.47 -6.76
C ALA A 120 4.02 -10.21 -5.89
N VAL A 121 3.58 -10.34 -4.63
CA VAL A 121 3.58 -9.24 -3.65
C VAL A 121 5.02 -8.76 -3.40
N VAL A 122 5.98 -9.65 -3.21
CA VAL A 122 7.40 -9.28 -3.02
C VAL A 122 7.94 -8.52 -4.22
N VAL A 123 7.74 -9.04 -5.43
CA VAL A 123 8.19 -8.38 -6.68
C VAL A 123 7.54 -7.01 -6.83
N HIS A 124 6.24 -6.90 -6.59
CA HIS A 124 5.51 -5.64 -6.63
C HIS A 124 6.05 -4.63 -5.61
N LEU A 125 6.29 -5.05 -4.37
CA LEU A 125 6.79 -4.19 -3.30
C LEU A 125 8.22 -3.70 -3.55
N ILE A 126 9.08 -4.52 -4.15
CA ILE A 126 10.43 -4.08 -4.57
C ILE A 126 10.31 -2.94 -5.58
N GLY A 127 9.46 -3.10 -6.61
CA GLY A 127 9.21 -2.06 -7.60
C GLY A 127 8.61 -0.79 -6.98
N ALA A 128 7.60 -0.95 -6.12
CA ALA A 128 6.98 0.16 -5.40
C ALA A 128 8.00 0.91 -4.54
N TYR A 129 8.86 0.21 -3.79
CA TYR A 129 9.90 0.83 -2.97
C TYR A 129 10.84 1.71 -3.82
N GLN A 130 11.25 1.23 -5.00
CA GLN A 130 12.09 2.03 -5.90
C GLN A 130 11.38 3.30 -6.37
N VAL A 131 10.14 3.18 -6.86
CA VAL A 131 9.37 4.31 -7.40
C VAL A 131 9.02 5.33 -6.31
N PHE A 132 8.65 4.90 -5.10
CA PHE A 132 8.29 5.81 -4.01
C PHE A 132 9.49 6.44 -3.30
N SER A 133 10.62 5.73 -3.21
CA SER A 133 11.81 6.26 -2.53
C SER A 133 12.52 7.33 -3.38
N GLN A 134 12.50 7.21 -4.71
CA GLN A 134 13.24 8.09 -5.61
C GLN A 134 12.88 9.58 -5.46
N PRO A 135 11.60 10.00 -5.50
CA PRO A 135 11.23 11.40 -5.36
C PRO A 135 11.62 11.98 -3.99
N LEU A 136 11.47 11.20 -2.92
CA LEU A 136 11.86 11.61 -1.56
C LEU A 136 13.38 11.80 -1.43
N LEU A 137 14.16 10.86 -1.96
CA LEU A 137 15.61 10.95 -1.97
C LEU A 137 16.07 12.16 -2.79
N ALA A 138 15.52 12.34 -3.99
CA ALA A 138 15.82 13.48 -4.86
C ALA A 138 15.45 14.81 -4.19
N PHE A 139 14.30 14.89 -3.53
CA PHE A 139 13.87 16.09 -2.81
C PHE A 139 14.88 16.51 -1.73
N VAL A 140 15.32 15.58 -0.88
CA VAL A 140 16.28 15.87 0.19
C VAL A 140 17.67 16.19 -0.37
N GLU A 141 18.11 15.47 -1.39
CA GLU A 141 19.39 15.75 -2.07
C GLU A 141 19.40 17.14 -2.72
N ASN A 142 18.32 17.51 -3.40
CA ASN A 142 18.18 18.82 -4.03
C ASN A 142 18.08 19.94 -2.99
N TRP A 143 17.36 19.69 -1.89
CA TRP A 143 17.29 20.64 -0.77
C TRP A 143 18.68 20.88 -0.16
N ALA A 144 19.45 19.81 0.08
CA ALA A 144 20.82 19.91 0.59
C ALA A 144 21.72 20.68 -0.39
N ALA A 145 21.67 20.35 -1.68
CA ALA A 145 22.43 21.04 -2.72
C ALA A 145 22.10 22.54 -2.76
N HIS A 146 20.82 22.90 -2.68
CA HIS A 146 20.40 24.30 -2.67
C HIS A 146 20.83 25.03 -1.38
N ARG A 147 20.71 24.37 -0.22
CA ARG A 147 21.01 24.94 1.10
C ARG A 147 22.48 25.27 1.32
N TRP A 148 23.37 24.50 0.70
CA TRP A 148 24.82 24.65 0.79
C TRP A 148 25.50 25.00 -0.54
N SER A 149 24.71 25.44 -1.53
CA SER A 149 25.16 25.85 -2.87
C SER A 149 26.25 26.93 -2.87
N ARG A 150 26.34 27.74 -1.81
CA ARG A 150 27.34 28.80 -1.68
C ARG A 150 28.73 28.30 -1.24
N SER A 151 28.84 27.04 -0.82
CA SER A 151 30.11 26.41 -0.49
C SER A 151 30.56 25.54 -1.66
N GLU A 152 31.60 25.98 -2.37
CA GLU A 152 32.22 25.21 -3.46
C GLU A 152 32.72 23.86 -2.94
N VAL A 153 33.32 23.84 -1.74
CA VAL A 153 33.79 22.62 -1.06
C VAL A 153 32.67 21.61 -0.82
N PHE A 154 31.50 22.07 -0.34
CA PHE A 154 30.37 21.16 -0.12
C PHE A 154 29.79 20.67 -1.44
N THR A 155 29.74 21.50 -2.47
CA THR A 155 29.16 21.13 -3.76
C THR A 155 30.05 20.12 -4.50
N GLU A 156 31.37 20.30 -4.43
CA GLU A 156 32.35 19.46 -5.13
C GLU A 156 32.67 18.16 -4.38
N TYR A 157 32.80 18.20 -3.05
CA TYR A 157 33.22 17.06 -2.23
C TYR A 157 32.16 16.59 -1.22
N GLY A 158 31.34 17.50 -0.71
CA GLY A 158 30.29 17.19 0.29
C GLY A 158 29.09 16.44 -0.28
N LEU A 159 28.57 16.85 -1.45
CA LEU A 159 27.40 16.24 -2.09
C LEU A 159 27.63 14.79 -2.52
N PRO A 160 28.77 14.42 -3.15
CA PRO A 160 29.06 13.02 -3.50
C PRO A 160 29.16 12.10 -2.28
N VAL A 161 29.56 12.61 -1.13
CA VAL A 161 29.63 11.86 0.14
C VAL A 161 28.27 11.83 0.85
N PHE A 162 27.54 12.95 0.81
CA PHE A 162 26.21 13.08 1.42
C PHE A 162 25.18 12.14 0.78
N ARG A 163 25.16 12.02 -0.56
CA ARG A 163 24.23 11.15 -1.29
C ARG A 163 24.19 9.70 -0.80
N PRO A 164 25.31 8.94 -0.79
CA PRO A 164 25.30 7.57 -0.32
C PRO A 164 24.99 7.47 1.19
N LEU A 165 25.52 8.39 2.02
CA LEU A 165 25.22 8.40 3.46
C LEU A 165 23.72 8.59 3.74
N TRP A 166 23.09 9.54 3.07
CA TRP A 166 21.66 9.79 3.17
C TRP A 166 20.83 8.58 2.71
N ARG A 167 21.18 7.99 1.57
CA ARG A 167 20.49 6.80 1.03
C ARG A 167 20.61 5.61 1.97
N THR A 168 21.79 5.34 2.51
CA THR A 168 21.99 4.26 3.47
C THR A 168 21.23 4.53 4.77
N SER A 169 21.27 5.75 5.29
CA SER A 169 20.50 6.13 6.48
C SER A 169 18.99 5.94 6.26
N TYR A 170 18.47 6.31 5.09
CA TYR A 170 17.06 6.13 4.74
C TYR A 170 16.67 4.64 4.72
N VAL A 171 17.48 3.79 4.07
CA VAL A 171 17.24 2.33 4.02
C VAL A 171 17.30 1.71 5.41
N VAL A 172 18.27 2.09 6.24
CA VAL A 172 18.37 1.59 7.62
C VAL A 172 17.13 1.99 8.42
N PHE A 173 16.72 3.26 8.31
CA PHE A 173 15.54 3.76 9.00
C PHE A 173 14.26 3.02 8.59
N THR A 174 13.99 2.87 7.29
CA THR A 174 12.80 2.15 6.80
C THR A 174 12.83 0.67 7.18
N THR A 175 14.01 0.05 7.22
CA THR A 175 14.20 -1.34 7.68
C THR A 175 13.91 -1.47 9.18
N CYS A 176 14.42 -0.55 10.01
CA CYS A 176 14.12 -0.53 11.44
C CYS A 176 12.61 -0.35 11.69
N LEU A 177 11.93 0.51 10.93
CA LEU A 177 10.48 0.65 11.00
C LEU A 177 9.76 -0.64 10.59
N ALA A 178 10.19 -1.31 9.52
CA ALA A 178 9.61 -2.59 9.10
C ALA A 178 9.79 -3.69 10.16
N MET A 179 10.91 -3.69 10.89
CA MET A 179 11.14 -4.60 12.02
C MET A 179 10.29 -4.25 13.25
N ALA A 180 10.08 -2.96 13.52
CA ALA A 180 9.29 -2.50 14.66
C ALA A 180 7.78 -2.77 14.49
N PHE A 181 7.28 -2.77 13.25
CA PHE A 181 5.87 -3.01 12.94
C PHE A 181 5.70 -4.30 12.14
N PRO A 182 5.40 -5.43 12.81
CA PRO A 182 5.36 -6.75 12.17
C PRO A 182 4.20 -6.93 11.17
N SER A 183 3.27 -5.98 11.08
CA SER A 183 2.25 -5.99 10.02
C SER A 183 1.95 -4.59 9.48
N PHE A 184 1.75 -4.53 8.16
CA PHE A 184 1.30 -3.35 7.43
C PHE A 184 -0.01 -2.76 7.98
N THR A 185 -0.88 -3.64 8.50
CA THR A 185 -2.17 -3.24 9.07
C THR A 185 -2.04 -2.50 10.40
N TYR A 186 -0.98 -2.77 11.17
CA TYR A 186 -0.67 -1.97 12.35
C TYR A 186 -0.26 -0.55 11.96
N ILE A 187 0.59 -0.39 10.93
CA ILE A 187 1.05 0.91 10.44
C ILE A 187 -0.14 1.75 9.94
N ILE A 188 -0.99 1.16 9.10
CA ILE A 188 -2.19 1.83 8.57
C ILE A 188 -3.23 2.12 9.67
N GLY A 189 -3.31 1.28 10.69
CA GLY A 189 -4.22 1.50 11.82
C GLY A 189 -3.79 2.60 12.78
N THR A 190 -2.50 3.00 12.74
CA THR A 190 -1.93 4.06 13.59
C THR A 190 -1.77 5.41 12.87
N LEU A 191 -1.83 5.43 11.54
CA LEU A 191 -1.84 6.63 10.69
C LEU A 191 -3.24 7.22 10.60
#